data_AF-A0A832YBZ3-F1
#
_entry.id   AF-A0A832YBZ3-F1
#
_cell.length_a   1.000
_cell.length_b   1.000
_cell.length_c   1.000
_cell.angle_alpha   90.00
_cell.angle_beta   90.00
_cell.angle_gamma   90.00
#
_symmetry.space_group_name_H-M   'P 1'
#
loop_
_entity.id
_entity.type
_entity.pdbx_description
1 polymer ?
#
loop_
_entity_poly.entity_id
_entity_poly.type
_entity_poly.pdbx_seq_one_letter_code
_entity_poly.pdbx_strand_id
1 'polypeptide(L)'
;MEIPEPLAKMLAGESGPTKQKAARLVVDLAASAGADSFVECAHAHVSGVSVITGGHGLRRFLADLAGDDQGVVVIPTTLNSAGCDSNKFEEMAIEYEDFLQQQFEIVMAYEGLGIEATLSCTPYDQGLDIEGIGSWAESNAVCFSNSYTGLVTNRESGLSALATALTGWAPR
;
A
#
# COMPACT_ATOMS: atom_id res chain seq x y z
N MET A 1 -14.41 -11.30 17.04
CA MET A 1 -13.19 -10.98 16.28
C MET A 1 -12.06 -10.84 17.28
N GLU A 2 -11.07 -11.71 17.18
CA GLU A 2 -9.89 -11.71 18.06
C GLU A 2 -8.81 -10.82 17.42
N ILE A 3 -8.55 -9.64 18.01
CA ILE A 3 -7.55 -8.68 17.51
C ILE A 3 -6.20 -9.02 18.16
N PRO A 4 -5.14 -9.35 17.37
CA PRO A 4 -3.80 -9.60 17.90
C PRO A 4 -3.26 -8.44 18.73
N GLU A 5 -2.49 -8.72 19.78
CA GLU A 5 -1.93 -7.69 20.67
C GLU A 5 -1.17 -6.57 19.91
N PRO A 6 -0.31 -6.87 18.90
CA PRO A 6 0.37 -5.82 18.15
C PRO A 6 -0.62 -4.89 17.42
N LEU A 7 -1.65 -5.46 16.78
CA LEU A 7 -2.68 -4.69 16.08
C LEU A 7 -3.56 -3.88 17.05
N ALA A 8 -3.85 -4.43 18.23
CA ALA A 8 -4.61 -3.74 19.28
C ALA A 8 -3.86 -2.50 19.82
N LYS A 9 -2.54 -2.58 20.01
CA LYS A 9 -1.70 -1.43 20.39
C LYS A 9 -1.70 -0.33 19.35
N MET A 10 -1.59 -0.71 18.06
CA MET A 10 -1.71 0.26 16.96
C MET A 10 -3.09 0.92 16.96
N LEU A 11 -4.16 0.15 17.14
CA LEU A 11 -5.54 0.66 17.22
C LEU A 11 -5.76 1.63 18.40
N ALA A 12 -5.08 1.37 19.53
CA ALA A 12 -5.07 2.25 20.71
C ALA A 12 -4.26 3.55 20.49
N GLY A 13 -3.47 3.63 19.41
CA GLY A 13 -2.64 4.80 19.09
C GLY A 13 -1.25 4.76 19.71
N GLU A 14 -0.83 3.63 20.27
CA GLU A 14 0.50 3.48 20.91
C GLU A 14 1.66 3.47 19.91
N SER A 15 1.36 3.35 18.61
CA SER A 15 2.34 3.33 17.51
C SER A 15 2.19 4.52 16.55
N GLY A 16 1.61 5.62 17.02
CA GLY A 16 1.42 6.83 16.24
C GLY A 16 0.09 6.89 15.49
N PRO A 17 -0.35 8.10 15.09
CA PRO A 17 -1.63 8.32 14.42
C PRO A 17 -1.76 7.62 13.07
N THR A 18 -0.67 7.46 12.32
CA THR A 18 -0.71 6.81 10.99
C THR A 18 -1.03 5.33 11.12
N LYS A 19 -0.34 4.62 12.01
CA LYS A 19 -0.64 3.21 12.29
C LYS A 19 -2.00 3.02 12.96
N GLN A 20 -2.47 4.00 13.74
CA GLN A 20 -3.82 3.98 14.28
C GLN A 20 -4.90 4.01 13.20
N LYS A 21 -4.76 4.91 12.21
CA LYS A 21 -5.68 4.99 11.07
C LYS A 21 -5.65 3.69 10.25
N ALA A 22 -4.47 3.15 10.00
CA ALA A 22 -4.30 1.88 9.30
C ALA A 22 -4.94 0.70 10.05
N ALA A 23 -4.69 0.58 11.36
CA ALA A 23 -5.27 -0.47 12.19
C ALA A 23 -6.80 -0.38 12.25
N ARG A 24 -7.36 0.84 12.32
CA ARG A 24 -8.81 1.05 12.22
C ARG A 24 -9.36 0.49 10.90
N LEU A 25 -8.73 0.83 9.77
CA LEU A 25 -9.16 0.36 8.46
C LEU A 25 -9.07 -1.18 8.35
N VAL A 26 -8.00 -1.81 8.84
CA VAL A 26 -7.86 -3.28 8.84
C VAL A 26 -9.00 -3.94 9.64
N VAL A 27 -9.34 -3.42 10.82
CA VAL A 27 -10.44 -3.93 11.65
C VAL A 27 -11.81 -3.72 10.98
N ASP A 28 -12.04 -2.55 10.38
CA ASP A 28 -13.29 -2.25 9.68
C ASP A 28 -13.46 -3.14 8.43
N LEU A 29 -12.37 -3.40 7.70
CA LEU A 29 -12.35 -4.35 6.57
C LEU A 29 -12.66 -5.77 7.02
N ALA A 30 -12.08 -6.23 8.14
CA ALA A 30 -12.41 -7.54 8.71
C ALA A 30 -13.89 -7.65 9.07
N ALA A 31 -14.46 -6.61 9.69
CA ALA A 31 -15.87 -6.55 10.03
C ALA A 31 -16.76 -6.59 8.78
N SER A 32 -16.40 -5.82 7.74
CA SER A 32 -17.12 -5.79 6.46
C SER A 32 -17.04 -7.11 5.70
N ALA A 33 -15.92 -7.82 5.79
CA ALA A 33 -15.72 -9.12 5.15
C ALA A 33 -16.33 -10.28 5.94
N GLY A 34 -16.78 -10.05 7.18
CA GLY A 34 -17.24 -11.12 8.08
C GLY A 34 -16.09 -11.98 8.62
N ALA A 35 -14.86 -11.50 8.56
CA ALA A 35 -13.69 -12.18 9.11
C ALA A 35 -13.70 -12.11 10.64
N ASP A 36 -13.32 -13.20 11.31
CA ASP A 36 -13.27 -13.30 12.77
C ASP A 36 -11.84 -13.26 13.34
N SER A 37 -10.84 -13.29 12.46
CA SER A 37 -9.41 -13.37 12.77
C SER A 37 -8.58 -12.60 11.74
N PHE A 38 -7.29 -12.43 12.06
CA PHE A 38 -6.33 -11.72 11.22
C PHE A 38 -5.13 -12.63 10.92
N VAL A 39 -4.38 -12.28 9.87
CA VAL A 39 -3.18 -13.00 9.46
C VAL A 39 -2.02 -12.03 9.22
N GLU A 40 -0.82 -12.45 9.62
CA GLU A 40 0.41 -11.72 9.34
C GLU A 40 0.73 -11.79 7.84
N CYS A 41 1.07 -10.65 7.27
CA CYS A 41 1.47 -10.55 5.87
C CYS A 41 2.99 -10.46 5.76
N ALA A 42 3.56 -11.19 4.80
CA ALA A 42 4.98 -11.18 4.51
C ALA A 42 5.39 -10.03 3.58
N HIS A 43 4.48 -9.55 2.71
CA HIS A 43 4.78 -8.53 1.72
C HIS A 43 3.53 -7.78 1.26
N ALA A 44 3.68 -6.49 0.92
CA ALA A 44 2.61 -5.69 0.31
C ALA A 44 3.03 -5.06 -1.02
N HIS A 45 2.08 -4.86 -1.93
CA HIS A 45 2.29 -4.12 -3.17
C HIS A 45 1.17 -3.10 -3.35
N VAL A 46 1.50 -1.83 -3.11
CA VAL A 46 0.53 -0.72 -3.03
C VAL A 46 0.29 -0.14 -4.41
N SER A 47 -0.98 0.12 -4.73
CA SER A 47 -1.42 0.73 -6.00
C SER A 47 -2.14 2.06 -5.75
N GLY A 48 -2.59 2.72 -6.82
CA GLY A 48 -3.26 4.02 -6.72
C GLY A 48 -2.24 5.18 -6.68
N VAL A 49 -1.24 5.11 -7.55
CA VAL A 49 -0.09 6.04 -7.58
C VAL A 49 -0.28 7.04 -8.71
N SER A 50 -1.41 7.75 -8.73
CA SER A 50 -1.69 8.74 -9.78
C SER A 50 -2.51 9.93 -9.29
N VAL A 51 -2.10 11.12 -9.69
CA VAL A 51 -2.87 12.34 -9.45
C VAL A 51 -4.21 12.35 -10.20
N ILE A 52 -4.32 11.67 -11.35
CA ILE A 52 -5.58 11.62 -12.12
C ILE A 52 -6.65 10.83 -11.36
N THR A 53 -6.26 9.76 -10.67
CA THR A 53 -7.21 8.91 -9.94
C THR A 53 -7.41 9.36 -8.50
N GLY A 54 -6.36 9.82 -7.83
CA GLY A 54 -6.40 10.21 -6.43
C GLY A 54 -6.62 11.71 -6.17
N GLY A 55 -6.21 12.56 -7.11
CA GLY A 55 -6.32 14.01 -7.04
C GLY A 55 -5.77 14.64 -5.76
N HIS A 56 -6.37 15.77 -5.40
CA HIS A 56 -6.04 16.49 -4.16
C HIS A 56 -6.34 15.66 -2.89
N GLY A 57 -7.35 14.79 -2.93
CA GLY A 57 -7.72 13.94 -1.80
C GLY A 57 -6.60 12.97 -1.41
N LEU A 58 -6.05 12.25 -2.40
CA LEU A 58 -4.92 11.34 -2.19
C LEU A 58 -3.69 12.09 -1.69
N ARG A 59 -3.35 13.22 -2.30
CA ARG A 59 -2.20 14.04 -1.88
C ARG A 59 -2.30 14.47 -0.42
N ARG A 60 -3.45 14.97 0.00
CA ARG A 60 -3.70 15.37 1.39
C ARG A 60 -3.63 14.17 2.34
N PHE A 61 -4.22 13.05 1.94
CA PHE A 61 -4.20 11.82 2.73
C PHE A 61 -2.77 11.32 2.94
N LEU A 62 -1.97 11.21 1.87
CA LEU A 62 -0.58 10.75 1.97
C LEU A 62 0.30 11.73 2.75
N ALA A 63 0.11 13.04 2.58
CA ALA A 63 0.82 14.04 3.39
C ALA A 63 0.51 13.93 4.88
N ASP A 64 -0.75 13.65 5.24
CA ASP A 64 -1.17 13.41 6.63
C ASP A 64 -0.58 12.10 7.20
N LEU A 65 -0.46 11.04 6.40
CA LEU A 65 0.18 9.80 6.84
C LEU A 65 1.70 9.95 6.98
N ALA A 66 2.36 10.53 5.97
CA ALA A 66 3.81 10.69 5.90
C ALA A 66 4.35 11.75 6.88
N GLY A 67 3.47 12.58 7.45
CA GLY A 67 3.81 13.53 8.51
C GLY A 67 4.01 12.91 9.90
N ASP A 68 3.83 11.58 10.04
CA ASP A 68 4.09 10.83 11.27
C ASP A 68 5.41 10.06 11.15
N ASP A 69 6.43 10.46 11.91
CA ASP A 69 7.75 9.82 11.91
C ASP A 69 7.71 8.33 12.31
N GLN A 70 6.67 7.89 13.02
CA GLN A 70 6.46 6.48 13.38
C GLN A 70 5.59 5.72 12.37
N GLY A 71 5.03 6.44 11.41
CA GLY A 71 4.09 6.01 10.38
C GLY A 71 4.72 5.23 9.23
N VAL A 72 5.87 4.60 9.42
CA VAL A 72 6.52 3.77 8.40
C VAL A 72 5.96 2.35 8.35
N VAL A 73 6.00 1.74 7.16
CA VAL A 73 5.60 0.35 6.93
C VAL A 73 6.41 -0.61 7.80
N VAL A 74 5.79 -1.73 8.18
CA VAL A 74 6.40 -2.75 9.05
C VAL A 74 6.73 -4.05 8.33
N ILE A 75 6.35 -4.16 7.06
CA ILE A 75 6.67 -5.28 6.17
C ILE A 75 7.25 -4.75 4.86
N PRO A 76 8.10 -5.54 4.15
CA PRO A 76 8.57 -5.17 2.82
C PRO A 76 7.41 -4.79 1.90
N THR A 77 7.50 -3.60 1.32
CA THR A 77 6.40 -3.01 0.55
C THR A 77 6.95 -2.30 -0.68
N THR A 78 6.39 -2.64 -1.84
CA THR A 78 6.74 -2.01 -3.12
C THR A 78 5.59 -1.20 -3.68
N LEU A 79 5.89 -0.26 -4.56
CA LEU A 79 4.94 0.68 -5.14
C LEU A 79 4.69 0.39 -6.62
N ASN A 80 3.42 0.31 -7.01
CA ASN A 80 3.01 0.14 -8.39
C ASN A 80 3.44 1.34 -9.27
N SER A 81 3.36 1.15 -10.58
CA SER A 81 3.56 2.17 -11.60
C SER A 81 2.89 3.50 -11.26
N ALA A 82 3.68 4.57 -11.41
CA ALA A 82 3.21 5.94 -11.30
C ALA A 82 2.33 6.33 -12.50
N GLY A 83 1.62 7.44 -12.36
CA GLY A 83 0.80 8.00 -13.44
C GLY A 83 1.56 8.44 -14.69
N CYS A 84 2.90 8.51 -14.65
CA CYS A 84 3.75 8.78 -15.82
C CYS A 84 5.15 8.17 -15.66
N ASP A 85 5.83 8.01 -16.79
CA ASP A 85 7.29 7.94 -16.84
C ASP A 85 7.83 9.38 -16.83
N SER A 86 8.51 9.77 -15.74
CA SER A 86 9.06 11.12 -15.58
C SER A 86 10.13 11.45 -16.62
N ASN A 87 10.83 10.46 -17.16
CA ASN A 87 11.86 10.67 -18.19
C ASN A 87 11.26 10.87 -19.58
N LYS A 88 9.98 10.57 -19.76
CA LYS A 88 9.26 10.66 -21.04
C LYS A 88 8.01 11.53 -20.96
N PHE A 89 7.90 12.37 -19.92
CA PHE A 89 6.69 13.14 -19.65
C PHE A 89 6.23 14.00 -20.85
N GLU A 90 7.18 14.64 -21.54
CA GLU A 90 6.90 15.43 -22.75
C GLU A 90 6.34 14.56 -23.89
N GLU A 91 6.91 13.36 -24.12
CA GLU A 91 6.44 12.42 -25.14
C GLU A 91 5.06 11.84 -24.82
N MET A 92 4.74 11.71 -23.54
CA MET A 92 3.44 11.22 -23.08
C MET A 92 2.31 12.23 -23.32
N ALA A 93 2.63 13.50 -23.63
CA ALA A 93 1.67 14.56 -23.96
C ALA A 93 0.50 14.66 -22.96
N ILE A 94 0.81 14.58 -21.66
CA ILE A 94 -0.20 14.64 -20.59
C ILE A 94 -0.68 16.09 -20.42
N GLU A 95 -1.91 16.35 -20.83
CA GLU A 95 -2.59 17.64 -20.66
C GLU A 95 -3.27 17.74 -19.29
N TYR A 96 -2.46 17.83 -18.23
CA TYR A 96 -2.95 18.01 -16.86
C TYR A 96 -2.06 19.00 -16.11
N GLU A 97 -2.66 20.07 -15.60
CA GLU A 97 -1.94 21.16 -14.92
C GLU A 97 -1.17 20.66 -13.69
N ASP A 98 0.09 21.07 -13.58
CA ASP A 98 1.03 20.68 -12.53
C ASP A 98 1.18 19.16 -12.32
N PHE A 99 0.84 18.34 -13.32
CA PHE A 99 0.82 16.88 -13.17
C PHE A 99 2.12 16.35 -12.58
N LEU A 100 3.27 16.72 -13.16
CA LEU A 100 4.55 16.17 -12.76
C LEU A 100 4.89 16.52 -11.31
N GLN A 101 4.61 17.76 -10.88
CA GLN A 101 4.78 18.18 -9.50
C GLN A 101 3.88 17.36 -8.56
N GLN A 102 2.58 17.28 -8.88
CA GLN A 102 1.60 16.59 -8.04
C GLN A 102 1.85 15.08 -7.98
N GLN A 103 2.30 14.49 -9.08
CA GLN A 103 2.70 13.08 -9.16
C GLN A 103 3.95 12.81 -8.33
N PHE A 104 4.93 13.71 -8.38
CA PHE A 104 6.15 13.61 -7.58
C PHE A 104 5.85 13.70 -6.07
N GLU A 105 4.96 14.61 -5.65
CA GLU A 105 4.49 14.68 -4.26
C GLU A 105 3.89 13.36 -3.76
N ILE A 106 3.11 12.67 -4.60
CA ILE A 106 2.52 11.36 -4.26
C ILE A 106 3.61 10.31 -4.05
N VAL A 107 4.58 10.22 -4.97
CA VAL A 107 5.68 9.23 -4.89
C VAL A 107 6.53 9.49 -3.65
N MET A 108 6.95 10.74 -3.43
CA MET A 108 7.74 11.13 -2.26
C MET A 108 7.02 10.85 -0.94
N ALA A 109 5.70 11.03 -0.88
CA ALA A 109 4.93 10.73 0.32
C ALA A 109 4.89 9.22 0.60
N TYR A 110 4.76 8.37 -0.43
CA TYR A 110 4.87 6.92 -0.25
C TYR A 110 6.29 6.51 0.19
N GLU A 111 7.34 7.07 -0.41
CA GLU A 111 8.72 6.82 0.03
C GLU A 111 8.96 7.26 1.48
N GLY A 112 8.37 8.38 1.89
CA GLY A 112 8.40 8.85 3.29
C GLY A 112 7.76 7.87 4.28
N LEU A 113 6.85 7.01 3.83
CA LEU A 113 6.28 5.91 4.63
C LEU A 113 7.18 4.66 4.63
N GLY A 114 8.37 4.71 4.04
CA GLY A 114 9.30 3.58 3.94
C GLY A 114 8.95 2.57 2.84
N ILE A 115 8.08 2.95 1.89
CA ILE A 115 7.72 2.10 0.75
C ILE A 115 8.78 2.24 -0.34
N GLU A 116 9.19 1.11 -0.90
CA GLU A 116 10.12 1.09 -2.03
C GLU A 116 9.41 1.50 -3.32
N ALA A 117 9.76 2.66 -3.87
CA ALA A 117 9.23 3.18 -5.12
C ALA A 117 9.81 2.44 -6.34
N THR A 118 9.47 1.15 -6.47
CA THR A 118 9.85 0.33 -7.64
C THR A 118 9.14 0.80 -8.92
N LEU A 119 8.00 1.48 -8.78
CA LEU A 119 7.21 2.08 -9.85
C LEU A 119 6.90 1.10 -10.99
N SER A 120 6.56 -0.13 -10.64
CA SER A 120 6.27 -1.22 -11.60
C SER A 120 4.99 -1.96 -11.24
N CYS A 121 4.17 -2.28 -12.24
CA CYS A 121 3.03 -3.20 -12.11
C CYS A 121 3.45 -4.68 -12.12
N THR A 122 4.73 -4.97 -12.32
CA THR A 122 5.30 -6.31 -12.29
C THR A 122 6.29 -6.45 -11.13
N PRO A 123 5.83 -6.39 -9.86
CA PRO A 123 6.72 -6.50 -8.69
C PRO A 123 7.49 -7.82 -8.67
N TYR A 124 6.94 -8.87 -9.29
CA TYR A 124 7.57 -10.19 -9.39
C TYR A 124 8.78 -10.25 -10.36
N ASP A 125 8.97 -9.28 -11.25
CA ASP A 125 10.12 -9.26 -12.16
C ASP A 125 11.43 -8.86 -11.45
N GLN A 126 11.34 -8.44 -10.18
CA GLN A 126 12.47 -8.03 -9.36
C GLN A 126 13.27 -9.21 -8.78
N GLY A 127 12.92 -10.46 -9.12
CA GLY A 127 13.57 -11.66 -8.59
C GLY A 127 13.21 -11.95 -7.13
N LEU A 128 12.04 -11.48 -6.69
CA LEU A 128 11.54 -11.65 -5.33
C LEU A 128 11.04 -13.10 -5.13
N ASP A 129 11.80 -13.90 -4.40
CA ASP A 129 11.35 -15.22 -3.91
C ASP A 129 10.64 -15.03 -2.55
N ILE A 130 9.36 -14.68 -2.62
CA ILE A 130 8.53 -14.41 -1.44
C ILE A 130 7.48 -15.52 -1.31
N GLU A 131 7.35 -16.04 -0.09
CA GLU A 131 6.33 -17.01 0.29
C GLU A 131 5.47 -16.48 1.44
N GLY A 132 4.29 -17.07 1.65
CA GLY A 132 3.39 -16.73 2.75
C GLY A 132 2.17 -15.93 2.30
N ILE A 133 1.71 -14.99 3.13
CA ILE A 133 0.55 -14.17 2.80
C ILE A 133 0.99 -12.79 2.29
N GLY A 134 0.48 -12.41 1.11
CA GLY A 134 0.70 -11.10 0.52
C GLY A 134 -0.54 -10.21 0.64
N SER A 135 -0.32 -8.90 0.46
CA SER A 135 -1.38 -7.90 0.32
C SER A 135 -1.13 -7.05 -0.92
N TRP A 136 -1.54 -7.56 -2.09
CA TRP A 136 -1.19 -6.99 -3.40
C TRP A 136 -2.41 -6.38 -4.09
N ALA A 137 -2.32 -5.10 -4.46
CA ALA A 137 -3.42 -4.38 -5.08
C ALA A 137 -3.42 -4.44 -6.63
N GLU A 138 -2.30 -4.84 -7.24
CA GLU A 138 -2.18 -4.95 -8.70
C GLU A 138 -2.71 -6.30 -9.21
N SER A 139 -3.63 -6.24 -10.16
CA SER A 139 -4.36 -7.36 -10.72
C SER A 139 -3.49 -8.43 -11.38
N ASN A 140 -2.52 -8.09 -12.24
CA ASN A 140 -1.65 -9.09 -12.85
C ASN A 140 -0.72 -9.72 -11.80
N ALA A 141 -0.26 -8.92 -10.84
CA ALA A 141 0.60 -9.37 -9.76
C ALA A 141 -0.10 -10.41 -8.86
N VAL A 142 -1.38 -10.17 -8.51
CA VAL A 142 -2.21 -11.13 -7.75
C VAL A 142 -2.35 -12.46 -8.49
N CYS A 143 -2.60 -12.42 -9.80
CA CYS A 143 -2.69 -13.65 -10.60
C CYS A 143 -1.35 -14.39 -10.63
N PHE A 144 -0.24 -13.66 -10.79
CA PHE A 144 1.09 -14.24 -10.85
C PHE A 144 1.46 -14.92 -9.53
N SER A 145 1.31 -14.24 -8.39
CA SER A 145 1.71 -14.76 -7.08
C SER A 145 0.95 -16.05 -6.74
N ASN A 146 -0.38 -16.03 -6.89
CA ASN A 146 -1.24 -17.18 -6.57
C ASN A 146 -1.06 -18.37 -7.54
N SER A 147 -0.41 -18.18 -8.68
CA SER A 147 -0.25 -19.23 -9.70
C SER A 147 1.18 -19.78 -9.81
N TYR A 148 2.18 -18.94 -9.59
CA TYR A 148 3.59 -19.25 -9.91
C TYR A 148 4.53 -19.13 -8.72
N THR A 149 4.08 -18.65 -7.55
CA THR A 149 4.92 -18.48 -6.36
C THR A 149 4.27 -19.11 -5.12
N GLY A 150 4.99 -19.11 -3.99
CA GLY A 150 4.45 -19.50 -2.69
C GLY A 150 3.70 -18.38 -1.96
N LEU A 151 3.51 -17.22 -2.60
CA LEU A 151 2.82 -16.07 -2.02
C LEU A 151 1.32 -16.10 -2.39
N VAL A 152 0.48 -16.28 -1.37
CA VAL A 152 -0.97 -16.29 -1.50
C VAL A 152 -1.52 -14.92 -1.11
N THR A 153 -2.37 -14.32 -1.94
CA THR A 153 -2.91 -12.99 -1.67
C THR A 153 -4.32 -12.83 -2.22
N ASN A 154 -5.14 -12.05 -1.49
CA ASN A 154 -6.42 -11.57 -2.01
C ASN A 154 -6.20 -10.45 -3.03
N ARG A 155 -7.27 -10.09 -3.76
CA ARG A 155 -7.28 -8.86 -4.54
C ARG A 155 -7.53 -7.67 -3.63
N GLU A 156 -6.47 -6.98 -3.26
CA GLU A 156 -6.53 -5.83 -2.37
C GLU A 156 -6.82 -4.53 -3.13
N SER A 157 -7.28 -3.51 -2.39
CA SER A 157 -7.32 -2.13 -2.86
C SER A 157 -6.00 -1.42 -2.51
N GLY A 158 -5.74 -0.25 -3.12
CA GLY A 158 -4.58 0.56 -2.73
C GLY A 158 -4.57 0.92 -1.24
N LEU A 159 -5.74 1.21 -0.66
CA LEU A 159 -5.87 1.58 0.75
C LEU A 159 -5.72 0.38 1.70
N SER A 160 -6.28 -0.78 1.34
CA SER A 160 -6.13 -1.99 2.17
C SER A 160 -4.71 -2.53 2.12
N ALA A 161 -4.06 -2.52 0.95
CA ALA A 161 -2.64 -2.87 0.82
C ALA A 161 -1.74 -1.93 1.63
N LEU A 162 -2.01 -0.62 1.61
CA LEU A 162 -1.28 0.35 2.43
C LEU A 162 -1.50 0.13 3.93
N ALA A 163 -2.74 -0.13 4.35
CA ALA A 163 -3.05 -0.38 5.75
C ALA A 163 -2.40 -1.68 6.26
N THR A 164 -2.38 -2.73 5.44
CA THR A 164 -1.63 -3.95 5.72
C THR A 164 -0.13 -3.68 5.77
N ALA A 165 0.43 -2.88 4.86
CA ALA A 165 1.86 -2.52 4.89
C ALA A 165 2.25 -1.81 6.19
N LEU A 166 1.40 -0.90 6.69
CA LEU A 166 1.62 -0.13 7.91
C LEU A 166 1.43 -0.94 9.19
N THR A 167 0.60 -1.99 9.16
CA THR A 167 0.24 -2.78 10.35
C THR A 167 0.89 -4.17 10.40
N GLY A 168 1.20 -4.75 9.25
CA GLY A 168 1.62 -6.14 9.08
C GLY A 168 0.44 -7.13 9.04
N TRP A 169 -0.81 -6.67 9.12
CA TRP A 169 -1.99 -7.52 9.29
C TRP A 169 -3.01 -7.33 8.16
N ALA A 170 -3.66 -8.43 7.78
CA ALA A 170 -4.84 -8.44 6.93
C ALA A 170 -5.95 -9.27 7.58
N PRO A 171 -7.23 -9.02 7.22
CA PRO A 171 -8.32 -9.93 7.55
C PRO A 171 -8.06 -11.34 6.98
N ARG A 172 -8.42 -12.38 7.74
CA ARG A 172 -8.28 -13.78 7.32
C ARG A 172 -9.55 -14.34 6.67
#